data_AF-A0A842N913-F1
#
_entry.id   AF-A0A842N913-F1
#
_cell.length_a   1.000
_cell.length_b   1.000
_cell.length_c   1.000
_cell.angle_alpha   90.00
_cell.angle_beta   90.00
_cell.angle_gamma   90.00
#
_symmetry.space_group_name_H-M   'P 1'
#
loop_
_entity.id
_entity.type
_entity.pdbx_description
1 polymer ?
#
loop_
_entity_poly.entity_id
_entity_poly.type
_entity_poly.pdbx_seq_one_letter_code
_entity_poly.pdbx_strand_id
1 'polypeptide(L)'
;MTSISEAQGLDNHLIETVDEVLERVLGEVGACAVYGMLRVRFGLDRASIPCRMEYFRESLVELLDSGGEVLLRMIDSRTRDEL
;
A
#
# COMPACT_ATOMS: atom_id res chain seq x y z
N MET A 1 3.83 25.21 11.83
CA MET A 1 2.77 24.31 12.32
C MET A 1 2.08 23.78 11.08
N THR A 2 2.61 22.72 10.49
CA THR A 2 1.94 22.00 9.41
C THR A 2 0.72 21.34 10.04
N SER A 3 -0.47 21.60 9.50
CA SER A 3 -1.70 21.26 10.21
C SER A 3 -1.85 19.73 10.21
N ILE A 4 -2.15 19.15 11.36
CA ILE A 4 -2.35 17.69 11.54
C ILE A 4 -3.32 17.12 10.50
N SER A 5 -4.27 17.93 10.01
CA SER A 5 -5.21 17.59 8.93
C SER A 5 -4.56 17.34 7.56
N GLU A 6 -3.45 17.98 7.23
CA GLU A 6 -2.77 17.78 5.94
C GLU A 6 -2.03 16.44 5.90
N ALA A 7 -1.40 16.05 7.01
CA ALA A 7 -0.74 14.74 7.14
C ALA A 7 -1.76 13.58 7.10
N GLN A 8 -2.90 13.74 7.78
CA GLN A 8 -3.98 12.74 7.73
C GLN A 8 -4.60 12.60 6.33
N GLY A 9 -4.70 13.70 5.57
CA GLY A 9 -5.15 13.67 4.18
C GLY A 9 -4.21 12.88 3.27
N LEU A 10 -2.90 13.08 3.43
CA LEU A 10 -1.87 12.36 2.67
C LEU A 10 -1.84 10.85 3.01
N ASP A 11 -1.95 10.51 4.29
CA ASP A 11 -1.98 9.12 4.75
C ASP A 11 -3.19 8.36 4.20
N ASN A 12 -4.36 8.98 4.21
CA ASN A 12 -5.58 8.41 3.65
C ASN A 12 -5.45 8.21 2.14
N HIS A 13 -4.96 9.22 1.43
CA HIS A 13 -4.76 9.15 -0.02
C HIS A 13 -3.79 8.03 -0.42
N LEU A 14 -2.70 7.85 0.33
CA LEU A 14 -1.76 6.75 0.11
C LEU A 14 -2.42 5.39 0.28
N ILE A 15 -3.19 5.20 1.35
CA ILE A 15 -3.91 3.94 1.59
C ILE A 15 -4.93 3.68 0.47
N GLU A 16 -5.70 4.69 0.06
CA GLU A 16 -6.67 4.59 -1.03
C GLU A 16 -5.97 4.19 -2.34
N THR A 17 -4.81 4.80 -2.64
CA THR A 17 -4.00 4.44 -3.81
C THR A 17 -3.55 2.97 -3.76
N VAL A 18 -3.10 2.50 -2.60
CA VAL A 18 -2.69 1.09 -2.43
C VAL A 18 -3.88 0.16 -2.66
N ASP A 19 -5.04 0.44 -2.05
CA ASP A 19 -6.25 -0.36 -2.24
C ASP A 19 -6.66 -0.40 -3.72
N GLU A 20 -6.74 0.75 -4.37
CA GLU A 20 -7.13 0.83 -5.77
C GLU A 20 -6.20 0.02 -6.68
N VAL A 21 -4.89 0.09 -6.46
CA VAL A 21 -3.93 -0.67 -7.25
C VAL A 21 -4.07 -2.17 -7.00
N LEU A 22 -4.18 -2.58 -5.74
CA LEU A 22 -4.34 -4.00 -5.38
C LEU A 22 -5.64 -4.57 -5.93
N GLU A 23 -6.76 -3.88 -5.76
CA GLU A 23 -8.08 -4.30 -6.25
C GLU A 23 -8.13 -4.31 -7.79
N ARG A 24 -7.53 -3.33 -8.45
CA ARG A 24 -7.49 -3.28 -9.92
C ARG A 24 -6.70 -4.44 -10.52
N VAL A 25 -5.60 -4.86 -9.90
CA VAL A 25 -4.72 -5.89 -10.44
C VAL A 25 -5.14 -7.30 -10.00
N LEU A 26 -5.56 -7.45 -8.75
CA LEU A 26 -5.80 -8.76 -8.13
C LEU A 26 -7.31 -9.05 -7.90
N GLY A 27 -8.18 -8.06 -8.09
CA GLY A 27 -9.56 -8.09 -7.65
C GLY A 27 -9.69 -7.95 -6.14
N GLU A 28 -10.92 -7.71 -5.66
CA GLU A 28 -11.24 -7.54 -4.25
C GLU A 28 -10.76 -8.73 -3.38
N VAL A 29 -10.99 -9.96 -3.86
CA VAL A 29 -10.57 -11.18 -3.16
C VAL A 29 -9.05 -11.27 -3.06
N GLY A 30 -8.33 -10.91 -4.13
CA GLY A 30 -6.87 -10.91 -4.15
C GLY A 30 -6.27 -9.84 -3.26
N ALA A 31 -6.83 -8.63 -3.26
CA ALA A 31 -6.44 -7.55 -2.35
C ALA A 31 -6.64 -7.96 -0.88
N CYS A 32 -7.80 -8.54 -0.54
CA CYS A 32 -8.06 -9.10 0.78
C CYS A 32 -7.03 -10.16 1.17
N ALA A 33 -6.67 -11.06 0.25
CA ALA A 33 -5.69 -12.10 0.51
C ALA A 33 -4.29 -11.51 0.78
N VAL A 34 -3.87 -10.51 0.00
CA VAL A 34 -2.60 -9.80 0.22
C VAL A 34 -2.58 -9.15 1.60
N TYR A 35 -3.62 -8.40 1.98
CA TYR A 35 -3.69 -7.80 3.32
C TYR A 35 -3.71 -8.85 4.43
N GLY A 36 -4.42 -9.96 4.24
CA GLY A 36 -4.39 -11.08 5.17
C GLY A 36 -2.98 -11.64 5.36
N MET A 37 -2.24 -11.81 4.27
CA MET A 37 -0.87 -12.32 4.29
C MET A 37 0.12 -11.31 4.90
N LEU A 38 -0.02 -10.02 4.59
CA LEU A 38 0.77 -8.95 5.20
C LEU A 38 0.59 -8.92 6.72
N ARG A 39 -0.65 -9.05 7.18
CA ARG A 39 -0.96 -9.10 8.60
C ARG A 39 -0.40 -10.36 9.27
N VAL A 40 -0.64 -11.53 8.69
CA VAL A 40 -0.27 -12.82 9.32
C VAL A 40 1.24 -13.07 9.30
N ARG A 41 1.91 -12.80 8.18
CA ARG A 41 3.34 -13.11 8.01
C ARG A 41 4.26 -12.00 8.46
N PHE A 42 3.85 -10.75 8.30
CA PHE A 42 4.71 -9.59 8.53
C PHE A 42 4.22 -8.70 9.68
N GLY A 43 3.04 -8.98 10.27
CA GLY A 43 2.47 -8.14 11.32
C GLY A 43 2.13 -6.73 10.83
N LEU A 44 1.87 -6.57 9.53
CA LEU A 44 1.61 -5.28 8.90
C LEU A 44 0.11 -5.13 8.61
N ASP A 45 -0.56 -4.28 9.39
CA ASP A 45 -1.95 -3.90 9.16
C ASP A 45 -2.05 -2.77 8.10
N ARG A 46 -3.14 -2.76 7.33
CA ARG A 46 -3.42 -1.73 6.30
C ARG A 46 -3.26 -0.30 6.83
N ALA A 47 -3.76 -0.02 8.03
CA ALA A 47 -3.67 1.31 8.65
C ALA A 47 -2.24 1.73 9.02
N SER A 48 -1.31 0.77 9.14
CA SER A 48 0.09 1.05 9.49
C SER A 48 0.98 1.32 8.27
N ILE A 49 0.44 1.13 7.06
CA ILE A 49 1.17 1.24 5.80
C ILE A 49 1.82 2.63 5.65
N PRO A 50 1.11 3.77 5.78
CA PRO A 50 1.73 5.09 5.63
C PRO A 50 2.94 5.33 6.53
N CYS A 51 2.87 4.85 7.77
CA CYS A 51 3.94 4.99 8.76
C CYS A 51 5.08 3.98 8.58
N ARG A 52 4.92 2.95 7.75
CA ARG A 52 5.86 1.83 7.59
C ARG A 52 6.07 1.46 6.12
N MET A 53 6.24 2.47 5.29
CA MET A 53 6.25 2.31 3.83
C MET A 53 7.39 1.44 3.31
N GLU A 54 8.59 1.56 3.88
CA GLU A 54 9.72 0.70 3.52
C GLU A 54 9.43 -0.77 3.82
N TYR A 55 8.88 -1.04 5.02
CA TYR A 55 8.52 -2.39 5.43
C TYR A 55 7.36 -2.97 4.59
N PHE A 56 6.39 -2.14 4.19
CA PHE A 56 5.35 -2.53 3.23
C PHE A 56 5.95 -2.96 1.89
N ARG A 57 6.89 -2.17 1.35
CA ARG A 57 7.58 -2.48 0.08
C ARG A 57 8.30 -3.81 0.13
N GLU A 58 9.12 -4.02 1.16
CA GLU A 58 9.86 -5.26 1.37
C GLU A 58 8.91 -6.46 1.50
N SER A 59 7.86 -6.33 2.32
CA SER A 59 6.88 -7.40 2.55
C SER A 59 6.10 -7.75 1.28
N LEU A 60 5.76 -6.77 0.45
CA LEU A 60 5.01 -6.98 -0.78
C LEU A 60 5.87 -7.68 -1.85
N VAL A 61 7.15 -7.30 -1.97
CA VAL A 61 8.10 -7.99 -2.84
C VAL A 61 8.38 -9.39 -2.33
N GLU A 62 8.52 -9.62 -1.02
CA GLU A 62 8.69 -10.98 -0.50
C GLU A 62 7.45 -11.86 -0.78
N LEU A 63 6.25 -11.28 -0.70
CA LEU A 63 5.00 -12.03 -0.88
C LEU A 63 4.75 -12.40 -2.36
N LEU A 64 5.05 -11.49 -3.28
CA LEU A 64 4.63 -11.57 -4.69
C LEU A 64 5.80 -11.56 -5.68
N ASP A 65 7.03 -11.52 -5.19
CA ASP A 65 8.28 -11.46 -5.97
C ASP A 65 8.22 -10.31 -7.01
N SER A 66 8.51 -10.60 -8.28
CA SER A 66 8.38 -9.66 -9.40
C SER A 66 7.00 -9.01 -9.52
N GLY A 67 5.92 -9.69 -9.07
CA GLY A 67 4.58 -9.10 -9.02
C GLY A 67 4.46 -7.98 -7.99
N GLY A 68 5.18 -8.09 -6.87
CA GLY A 68 5.25 -7.06 -5.83
C GLY A 68 5.94 -5.80 -6.36
N GLU A 69 7.03 -5.95 -7.10
CA GLU A 69 7.71 -4.80 -7.72
C GLU A 69 6.81 -4.04 -8.70
N VAL A 70 6.02 -4.76 -9.50
CA VAL A 70 5.09 -4.15 -10.46
C VAL A 70 4.02 -3.33 -9.72
N LEU A 71 3.43 -3.89 -8.67
CA LEU A 71 2.44 -3.19 -7.84
C LEU A 71 3.01 -1.93 -7.21
N LEU A 72 4.22 -2.00 -6.66
CA LEU A 72 4.88 -0.83 -6.07
C LEU A 72 5.14 0.28 -7.09
N ARG A 73 5.55 -0.05 -8.31
CA ARG A 73 5.73 0.94 -9.37
C ARG A 73 4.40 1.60 -9.77
N MET A 74 3.31 0.85 -9.76
CA MET A 74 1.97 1.39 -10.03
C MET A 74 1.50 2.34 -8.92
N ILE A 75 1.72 1.97 -7.66
CA ILE A 75 1.45 2.82 -6.49
C ILE A 75 2.25 4.11 -6.58
N ASP A 76 3.58 4.01 -6.76
CA ASP A 76 4.49 5.17 -6.87
C ASP A 76 4.16 6.13 -8.02
N SER A 77 3.63 5.60 -9.12
CA SER A 77 3.26 6.42 -10.28
C SER A 77 2.01 7.24 -9.98
N ARG A 78 1.01 6.63 -9.34
CA ARG A 78 -0.23 7.33 -8.99
C ARG A 78 -0.04 8.38 -7.89
N THR A 79 0.73 8.07 -6.86
CA THR A 79 1.01 9.04 -5.79
C THR A 79 1.77 10.27 -6.31
N ARG A 80 2.48 10.17 -7.45
CA ARG A 80 3.17 11.30 -8.08
C ARG A 80 2.29 12.16 -8.99
N ASP A 81 1.23 11.60 -9.56
CA ASP A 81 0.30 12.34 -10.42
C ASP A 81 -0.67 13.22 -9.59
N GLU A 82 -0.79 12.96 -8.29
CA GLU A 82 -1.72 13.64 -7.39
C GLU A 82 -1.05 14.65 -6.41
N LEU A 83 0.28 14.82 -6.49
CA LEU A 83 1.09 15.81 -5.76
C LEU A 83 1.56 16.94 -6.67
#